data_AF-A0A8I1U3W6-F1
#
_entry.id   AF-A0A8I1U3W6-F1
#
_cell.length_a   1.000
_cell.length_b   1.000
_cell.length_c   1.000
_cell.angle_alpha   90.00
_cell.angle_beta   90.00
_cell.angle_gamma   90.00
#
_symmetry.space_group_name_H-M   'P 1'
#
loop_
_entity.id
_entity.type
_entity.pdbx_description
1 polymer ?
#
loop_
_entity_poly.entity_id
_entity_poly.type
_entity_poly.pdbx_seq_one_letter_code
_entity_poly.pdbx_strand_id
1 'polypeptide(L)' 'MEVGKTTLERAFELARSGRFTTVSELKLAVAAEGYDRKQLEGGALSRQLSALIKAAMPPA' A
#
# COMPACT_ATOMS: atom_id res chain seq x y z
N MET A 1 16.96 -6.05 -12.88
CA MET A 1 15.96 -5.86 -11.83
C MET A 1 16.69 -6.05 -10.52
N GLU A 2 16.85 -4.98 -9.75
CA GLU A 2 17.49 -5.06 -8.43
C GLU A 2 16.72 -6.06 -7.56
N VAL A 3 17.42 -6.72 -6.64
CA VAL A 3 16.84 -7.60 -5.61
C VAL A 3 16.13 -6.75 -4.52
N GLY A 4 15.43 -5.70 -4.93
CA GLY A 4 14.76 -4.73 -4.08
C GLY A 4 13.25 -4.88 -4.19
N LYS A 5 12.60 -5.19 -3.06
CA LYS A 5 11.15 -5.31 -2.80
C LYS A 5 10.21 -5.05 -3.98
N THR A 6 9.31 -5.99 -4.24
CA THR A 6 8.23 -5.82 -5.22
C THR A 6 7.27 -4.69 -4.83
N THR A 7 6.53 -4.13 -5.80
CA THR A 7 5.45 -3.16 -5.56
C THR A 7 4.48 -3.67 -4.49
N LEU A 8 4.15 -4.96 -4.53
CA LEU A 8 3.26 -5.59 -3.55
C LEU A 8 3.84 -5.50 -2.13
N GLU A 9 5.08 -5.95 -1.94
CA GLU A 9 5.74 -5.89 -0.63
C GLU A 9 5.78 -4.47 -0.08
N ARG A 10 6.11 -3.48 -0.93
CA ARG A 10 6.11 -2.08 -0.51
C ARG A 10 4.71 -1.59 -0.13
N ALA A 11 3.69 -1.94 -0.93
CA ALA A 11 2.31 -1.57 -0.63
C ALA A 11 1.84 -2.16 0.72
N PHE A 12 2.17 -3.41 1.02
CA PHE A 12 1.83 -4.03 2.30
C PHE A 12 2.56 -3.38 3.49
N GLU A 13 3.82 -2.99 3.30
CA GLU A 13 4.60 -2.27 4.31
C GLU A 13 4.00 -0.89 4.61
N LEU A 14 3.68 -0.12 3.58
CA LEU A 14 3.03 1.18 3.73
C LEU A 14 1.66 1.05 4.40
N ALA A 15 0.86 0.03 4.05
CA ALA A 15 -0.44 -0.20 4.65
C ALA A 15 -0.35 -0.46 6.17
N ARG A 16 0.69 -1.15 6.62
CA ARG A 16 0.94 -1.46 8.04
C ARG A 16 1.61 -0.32 8.79
N SER A 17 2.09 0.71 8.10
CA SER A 17 2.80 1.83 8.73
C SER A 17 1.89 2.72 9.58
N GLY A 18 0.56 2.61 9.48
CA GLY A 18 -0.39 3.49 10.16
C GLY A 18 -0.37 4.96 9.69
N ARG A 19 0.37 5.25 8.59
CA ARG A 19 0.55 6.60 8.04
C ARG A 19 -0.49 7.02 7.02
N PHE A 20 -1.26 6.08 6.49
CA PHE A 20 -2.22 6.30 5.43
C PHE A 20 -3.63 6.05 5.95
N THR A 21 -4.61 6.79 5.43
CA THR A 21 -6.03 6.60 5.78
C THR A 21 -6.80 5.89 4.67
N THR A 22 -6.31 5.96 3.44
CA THR A 22 -6.94 5.36 2.26
C THR A 22 -5.95 4.61 1.38
N VAL A 23 -6.46 3.64 0.62
CA VAL A 23 -5.68 2.89 -0.37
C VAL A 23 -5.21 3.80 -1.52
N SER A 24 -5.96 4.86 -1.83
CA SER A 24 -5.60 5.82 -2.87
C SER A 24 -4.33 6.60 -2.49
N GLU A 25 -4.23 7.11 -1.26
CA GLU A 25 -3.01 7.76 -0.77
C GLU A 25 -1.82 6.82 -0.78
N LEU A 26 -2.04 5.56 -0.36
CA LEU A 26 -1.00 4.53 -0.41
C LEU A 26 -0.50 4.30 -1.84
N LYS A 27 -1.41 4.18 -2.82
CA LYS A 27 -1.04 4.01 -4.24
C LYS A 27 -0.24 5.19 -4.79
N LEU A 28 -0.55 6.41 -4.34
CA LEU A 28 0.22 7.60 -4.70
C LEU A 28 1.62 7.56 -4.09
N ALA A 29 1.76 7.14 -2.82
CA ALA A 29 3.06 6.98 -2.18
C ALA A 29 3.92 5.91 -2.89
N VAL A 30 3.35 4.75 -3.20
CA VAL A 30 4.02 3.70 -3.99
C VAL A 30 4.53 4.25 -5.33
N ALA A 31 3.70 5.02 -6.04
CA ALA A 31 4.10 5.64 -7.31
C ALA A 31 5.19 6.71 -7.14
N ALA A 32 5.14 7.51 -6.06
CA ALA A 32 6.16 8.50 -5.75
C ALA A 32 7.52 7.88 -5.44
N GLU A 33 7.54 6.63 -4.95
CA GLU A 33 8.75 5.84 -4.73
C GLU A 33 9.25 5.14 -6.01
N GLY A 34 8.59 5.31 -7.15
CA GLY A 34 8.99 4.75 -8.44
C GLY A 34 8.45 3.34 -8.71
N TYR A 35 7.56 2.82 -7.87
CA TYR A 35 6.95 1.51 -8.08
C TYR A 35 5.73 1.58 -9.01
N ASP A 36 5.54 0.52 -9.80
CA ASP A 36 4.40 0.44 -10.73
C ASP A 36 3.10 0.10 -10.01
N ARG A 37 2.19 1.08 -9.98
CA ARG A 37 0.87 0.94 -9.33
C ARG A 37 -0.12 0.04 -10.06
N LYS A 38 0.13 -0.42 -11.30
CA LYS A 38 -0.80 -1.31 -12.02
C LYS A 38 -0.95 -2.64 -11.31
N GLN A 39 0.11 -3.08 -10.62
CA GLN A 39 0.07 -4.25 -9.75
C GLN A 39 -0.88 -4.09 -8.55
N LEU A 40 -1.36 -2.87 -8.24
CA LEU A 40 -2.27 -2.56 -7.13
C LEU A 40 -3.74 -2.35 -7.57
N GLU A 41 -4.10 -2.60 -8.83
CA GLU A 41 -5.45 -2.36 -9.36
C GLU A 41 -6.47 -3.46 -9.06
N GLY A 42 -6.02 -4.63 -8.57
CA GLY A 42 -6.90 -5.75 -8.22
C GLY A 42 -7.87 -5.41 -7.08
N GLY A 43 -9.17 -5.65 -7.28
CA GLY A 43 -10.21 -5.37 -6.27
C GLY A 43 -10.02 -6.13 -4.95
N ALA A 44 -9.55 -7.39 -5.01
CA ALA A 44 -9.23 -8.17 -3.81
C ALA A 44 -8.04 -7.56 -3.04
N LEU A 45 -6.98 -7.19 -3.75
CA LEU A 45 -5.80 -6.56 -3.17
C LEU A 45 -6.13 -5.21 -2.52
N SER A 46 -6.95 -4.39 -3.20
CA SER A 46 -7.42 -3.12 -2.64
C SER A 46 -8.20 -3.32 -1.33
N ARG A 47 -9.01 -4.37 -1.23
CA ARG A 47 -9.72 -4.71 0.03
C ARG A 47 -8.74 -5.13 1.13
N GLN A 48 -7.73 -5.93 0.81
CA GLN A 48 -6.71 -6.36 1.78
C GLN A 48 -5.89 -5.16 2.29
N LEU A 49 -5.44 -4.27 1.41
CA LEU A 49 -4.73 -3.05 1.78
C LEU A 49 -5.61 -2.13 2.63
N SER A 50 -6.89 -1.98 2.28
CA SER A 50 -7.83 -1.17 3.07
C SER A 50 -8.03 -1.74 4.48
N ALA A 51 -8.15 -3.05 4.61
CA ALA A 51 -8.29 -3.70 5.92
C ALA A 51 -7.04 -3.48 6.79
N LEU A 52 -5.84 -3.60 6.19
CA LEU A 52 -4.58 -3.37 6.89
C LEU A 52 -4.40 -1.91 7.32
N ILE A 53 -4.73 -0.96 6.45
CA ILE A 53 -4.72 0.47 6.77
C ILE A 53 -5.61 0.75 7.97
N LYS A 54 -6.85 0.25 7.95
CA LYS A 54 -7.80 0.42 9.06
C LYS A 54 -7.30 -0.22 10.36
N ALA A 55 -6.66 -1.38 10.27
CA ALA A 55 -6.11 -2.07 11.45
C ALA A 55 -4.85 -1.38 12.02
N ALA A 56 -4.07 -0.71 11.18
CA ALA A 56 -2.87 0.01 11.59
C ALA A 56 -3.13 1.46 12.03
N MET A 57 -4.33 2.00 11.73
CA MET A 57 -4.73 3.32 12.16
C MET A 57 -4.85 3.34 13.69
N PRO A 58 -4.10 4.22 14.40
CA PRO A 58 -4.26 4.35 15.84
C PRO A 58 -5.69 4.84 16.17
N PRO A 59 -6.27 4.41 17.30
CA PRO A 59 -7.54 4.95 17.77
C PRO A 59 -7.37 6.47 17.99
N ALA A 60 -8.34 7.24 17.47
CA ALA A 60 -8.38 8.69 17.55
C ALA A 60 -8.50 9.21 18.99
#